data_AF-A0A3A4QQL0-F1
#
_entry.id   AF-A0A3A4QQL0-F1
#
_cell.length_a   1.000
_cell.length_b   1.000
_cell.length_c   1.000
_cell.angle_alpha   90.00
_cell.angle_beta   90.00
_cell.angle_gamma   90.00
#
_symmetry.space_group_name_H-M   'P 1'
#
loop_
_entity.id
_entity.type
_entity.pdbx_description
1 polymer ?
#
loop_
_entity_poly.entity_id
_entity_poly.type
_entity_poly.pdbx_seq_one_letter_code
_entity_poly.pdbx_strand_id
1 'polypeptide(L)'
;MSNAWGIPEWLEREVRERDKFCVYCGVELLESVPRGCSRKNVATWEHIINDAGIITRENIALCCSSCNSSKGTKILSDWLNSQYCKNNGIDKETVAPIIQKQF
;
A
#
# COMPACT_ATOMS: atom_id res chain seq x y z
N MET A 1 -7.70 11.80 -16.88
CA MET A 1 -6.40 12.53 -16.66
C MET A 1 -5.56 11.76 -15.64
N SER A 2 -4.25 12.01 -15.51
CA SER A 2 -3.46 11.38 -14.43
C SER A 2 -3.58 12.14 -13.10
N ASN A 3 -3.48 11.45 -11.98
CA ASN A 3 -3.45 12.11 -10.66
C ASN A 3 -2.07 12.70 -10.34
N ALA A 4 -1.92 13.27 -9.14
CA ALA A 4 -0.67 13.90 -8.68
C ALA A 4 0.55 12.96 -8.63
N TRP A 5 0.34 11.65 -8.72
CA TRP A 5 1.37 10.61 -8.74
C TRP A 5 1.65 10.06 -10.14
N GLY A 6 1.12 10.70 -11.19
CA GLY A 6 1.27 10.22 -12.57
C GLY A 6 0.43 8.98 -12.90
N ILE A 7 -0.41 8.51 -11.97
CA ILE A 7 -1.26 7.33 -12.17
C ILE A 7 -2.41 7.70 -13.10
N PRO A 8 -2.59 7.01 -14.24
CA PRO A 8 -3.70 7.30 -15.14
C PRO A 8 -5.04 6.91 -14.50
N GLU A 9 -6.09 7.67 -14.81
CA GLU A 9 -7.44 7.52 -14.25
C GLU A 9 -7.99 6.08 -14.24
N TRP A 10 -7.77 5.33 -15.34
CA TRP A 10 -8.23 3.95 -15.42
C TRP A 10 -7.56 3.05 -14.38
N LEU A 11 -6.26 3.25 -14.14
CA LEU A 11 -5.49 2.49 -13.17
C LEU A 11 -5.84 2.94 -11.74
N GLU A 12 -6.04 4.24 -11.53
CA GLU A 12 -6.50 4.74 -10.23
C GLU A 12 -7.85 4.12 -9.86
N ARG A 13 -8.82 4.10 -10.78
CA ARG A 13 -10.13 3.48 -10.53
C ARG A 13 -9.98 2.00 -10.22
N GLU A 14 -9.21 1.28 -11.02
CA GLU A 14 -8.98 -0.15 -10.83
C GLU A 14 -8.35 -0.46 -9.47
N VAL A 15 -7.31 0.28 -9.07
CA VAL A 15 -6.64 0.08 -7.78
C VAL A 15 -7.57 0.44 -6.61
N ARG A 16 -8.38 1.50 -6.73
CA ARG A 16 -9.38 1.84 -5.70
C ARG A 16 -10.50 0.80 -5.57
N GLU A 17 -10.86 0.13 -6.66
CA GLU A 17 -11.83 -0.97 -6.65
C GLU A 17 -11.22 -2.23 -6.04
N ARG A 18 -9.96 -2.54 -6.36
CA ARG A 18 -9.21 -3.70 -5.87
C ARG A 18 -8.87 -3.59 -4.38
N ASP A 19 -8.30 -2.46 -3.97
CA ASP A 19 -7.65 -2.31 -2.66
C ASP A 19 -8.58 -1.59 -1.69
N LYS A 20 -9.60 -2.30 -1.20
CA LYS A 20 -10.48 -1.83 -0.10
C LYS A 20 -9.85 -1.99 1.29
N PHE A 21 -8.93 -2.92 1.39
CA PHE A 21 -8.14 -3.22 2.58
C PHE A 21 -6.68 -2.98 2.26
N CYS A 22 -5.90 -2.59 3.28
CA CYS A 22 -4.47 -2.37 3.15
C CYS A 22 -3.79 -3.62 2.57
N VAL A 23 -3.10 -3.48 1.44
CA VAL A 23 -2.45 -4.62 0.77
C VAL A 23 -1.38 -5.33 1.61
N TYR A 24 -0.94 -4.70 2.70
CA TYR A 24 0.02 -5.29 3.64
C TYR A 24 -0.67 -5.89 4.87
N CYS A 25 -1.34 -5.08 5.70
CA CYS A 25 -1.87 -5.54 6.99
C CYS A 25 -3.36 -5.90 6.99
N GLY A 26 -4.05 -5.77 5.86
CA GLY A 26 -5.46 -6.15 5.73
C GLY A 26 -6.46 -5.24 6.46
N VAL A 27 -6.03 -4.14 7.09
CA VAL A 27 -6.97 -3.19 7.73
C VAL A 27 -7.82 -2.49 6.69
N GLU A 28 -9.10 -2.25 6.99
CA GLU A 28 -9.98 -1.46 6.12
C GLU A 28 -9.42 -0.05 5.93
N LEU A 29 -9.39 0.38 4.67
CA LEU A 29 -8.84 1.68 4.30
C LEU A 29 -9.90 2.77 4.41
N LEU A 30 -9.50 3.90 4.99
CA LEU A 30 -10.31 5.11 5.07
C LEU A 30 -9.89 6.08 3.97
N GLU A 31 -10.84 6.64 3.24
CA GLU A 31 -10.52 7.67 2.23
C GLU A 31 -9.99 8.94 2.89
N SER A 32 -10.61 9.36 3.98
CA SER A 32 -10.18 10.50 4.78
C SER A 32 -10.65 10.35 6.22
N VAL A 33 -10.08 11.17 7.11
CA VAL A 33 -10.51 11.28 8.51
C VAL A 33 -10.61 12.77 8.89
N PRO A 34 -11.48 13.14 9.84
CA PRO A 34 -11.55 14.50 10.36
C PRO A 34 -10.22 14.98 10.93
N ARG A 35 -10.03 16.29 10.98
CA ARG A 35 -8.83 16.90 11.59
C ARG A 35 -8.74 16.53 13.07
N GLY A 36 -7.55 16.12 13.51
CA GLY A 36 -7.30 15.68 14.89
C GLY A 36 -7.54 14.19 15.14
N CYS A 37 -8.15 13.47 14.19
CA CYS A 37 -8.28 12.01 14.26
C CYS A 37 -7.03 11.29 13.77
N SER A 38 -6.83 10.06 14.25
CA SER A 38 -5.73 9.22 13.80
C SER A 38 -5.83 8.93 12.30
N ARG A 39 -4.74 9.15 11.58
CA ARG A 39 -4.65 8.90 10.14
C ARG A 39 -4.16 7.51 9.79
N LYS A 40 -3.94 6.64 10.78
CA LYS A 40 -3.25 5.34 10.62
C LYS A 40 -3.81 4.45 9.50
N ASN A 41 -5.13 4.47 9.32
CA ASN A 41 -5.85 3.66 8.34
C ASN A 41 -6.19 4.43 7.04
N VAL A 42 -5.79 5.71 6.94
CA VAL A 42 -6.05 6.48 5.73
C VAL A 42 -5.28 5.85 4.57
N ALA A 43 -5.98 5.64 3.46
CA ALA A 43 -5.42 5.10 2.22
C ALA A 43 -4.34 6.03 1.69
N THR A 44 -3.23 5.44 1.26
CA THR A 44 -2.13 6.13 0.60
C THR A 44 -1.69 5.34 -0.62
N TRP A 45 -1.28 6.05 -1.67
CA TRP A 45 -0.67 5.45 -2.85
C TRP A 45 0.71 4.90 -2.50
N GLU A 46 0.96 3.70 -2.99
CA GLU A 46 2.16 2.94 -2.71
C GLU A 46 2.77 2.41 -4.00
N HIS A 47 4.08 2.58 -4.12
CA HIS A 47 4.90 1.87 -5.09
C HIS A 47 5.54 0.69 -4.38
N ILE A 48 5.19 -0.54 -4.77
CA ILE A 48 5.68 -1.74 -4.11
C ILE A 48 7.20 -1.83 -4.27
N ILE A 49 7.68 -1.67 -5.50
CA ILE A 49 9.07 -1.38 -5.86
C ILE A 49 9.24 0.13 -5.83
N ASN A 50 10.23 0.63 -5.08
CA ASN A 50 10.46 2.06 -4.83
C ASN A 50 11.06 2.82 -6.04
N ASP A 51 10.45 2.65 -7.21
CA ASP A 51 10.75 3.39 -8.44
C ASP A 51 9.46 4.07 -8.93
N ALA A 52 9.45 5.40 -8.87
CA ALA A 52 8.31 6.23 -9.25
C ALA A 52 8.00 6.20 -10.76
N GLY A 53 8.89 5.65 -11.59
CA GLY A 53 8.65 5.44 -13.02
C GLY A 53 7.78 4.20 -13.31
N ILE A 54 7.64 3.28 -12.36
CA ILE A 54 6.92 2.02 -12.56
C ILE A 54 5.44 2.20 -12.18
N ILE A 55 4.67 2.76 -13.12
CA ILE A 55 3.23 3.01 -12.98
C ILE A 55 2.45 1.89 -13.67
N THR A 56 2.34 0.74 -13.00
CA THR A 56 1.65 -0.46 -13.51
C THR A 56 0.66 -1.01 -12.50
N ARG A 57 -0.24 -1.88 -12.95
CA ARG A 57 -1.20 -2.61 -12.08
C ARG A 57 -0.49 -3.43 -11.01
N GLU A 58 0.69 -3.94 -11.33
CA GLU A 58 1.49 -4.83 -10.50
C GLU A 58 2.32 -4.09 -9.45
N ASN A 59 2.59 -2.79 -9.65
CA ASN A 59 3.45 -2.01 -8.77
C ASN A 59 2.70 -0.93 -7.97
N ILE A 60 1.56 -0.46 -8.46
CA ILE A 60 0.73 0.55 -7.78
C ILE A 60 -0.31 -0.15 -6.91
N ALA A 61 -0.36 0.24 -5.64
CA ALA A 61 -1.32 -0.27 -4.67
C ALA A 61 -1.80 0.82 -3.71
N LEU A 62 -2.87 0.52 -2.95
CA LEU A 62 -3.24 1.29 -1.77
C LEU A 62 -2.87 0.54 -0.49
N CYS A 63 -2.21 1.24 0.43
CA CYS A 63 -1.97 0.75 1.77
C CYS A 63 -2.31 1.84 2.82
N CYS A 64 -2.41 1.43 4.08
CA CYS A 64 -2.67 2.36 5.16
C CYS A 64 -1.43 3.21 5.45
N SER A 65 -1.63 4.46 5.89
CA SER A 65 -0.53 5.40 6.14
C SER A 65 0.52 4.86 7.13
N SER A 66 0.12 4.03 8.11
CA SER A 66 1.05 3.40 9.04
C SER A 66 1.96 2.37 8.37
N CYS A 67 1.43 1.51 7.50
CA CYS A 67 2.25 0.56 6.76
C CYS A 67 3.16 1.27 5.77
N ASN A 68 2.63 2.26 5.04
CA ASN A 68 3.42 3.07 4.10
C ASN A 68 4.61 3.74 4.82
N SER A 69 4.34 4.44 5.93
CA SER A 69 5.38 5.10 6.71
C SER A 69 6.40 4.10 7.28
N SER A 70 5.96 2.92 7.68
CA SER A 70 6.85 1.86 8.18
C SER A 70 7.73 1.27 7.08
N LYS A 71 7.18 0.99 5.89
CA LYS A 71 7.95 0.52 4.73
C LYS A 71 8.94 1.58 4.29
N GLY A 72 8.44 2.79 4.01
CA GLY A 72 9.24 3.86 3.43
C GLY A 72 9.95 3.37 2.17
N THR A 73 11.26 3.57 2.12
CA THR A 73 12.10 3.18 0.97
C THR A 73 12.74 1.80 1.11
N LYS A 74 12.35 1.00 2.12
CA LYS A 74 12.89 -0.36 2.29
C LYS A 74 12.44 -1.26 1.14
N ILE A 75 13.29 -2.22 0.79
CA ILE A 75 12.94 -3.31 -0.11
C ILE A 75 11.83 -4.14 0.56
N LEU A 76 10.83 -4.56 -0.22
CA LEU A 76 9.66 -5.28 0.28
C LEU A 76 10.04 -6.52 1.11
N SER A 77 10.97 -7.34 0.62
CA SER A 77 11.46 -8.53 1.33
C SER A 77 12.06 -8.19 2.69
N ASP A 78 12.86 -7.12 2.75
CA ASP A 78 13.55 -6.70 3.98
C ASP A 78 12.53 -6.12 4.97
N TRP A 79 11.56 -5.35 4.46
CA TRP A 79 10.51 -4.80 5.28
C TRP A 79 9.59 -5.86 5.88
N LEU A 80 9.21 -6.90 5.12
CA LEU A 80 8.42 -8.02 5.66
C LEU A 80 9.13 -8.77 6.79
N ASN A 81 10.47 -8.76 6.81
CA ASN A 81 11.25 -9.35 7.88
C ASN A 81 11.44 -8.42 9.10
N SER A 82 10.94 -7.18 9.04
CA SER A 82 11.10 -6.18 10.10
C SER A 82 10.25 -6.47 11.35
N GLN A 83 10.62 -5.88 12.49
CA GLN A 83 9.85 -6.01 13.73
C GLN A 83 8.44 -5.42 13.60
N TYR A 84 8.25 -4.38 12.77
CA TYR A 84 6.93 -3.83 12.51
C TYR A 84 5.99 -4.88 11.92
N CYS A 85 6.45 -5.59 10.88
CA CYS A 85 5.65 -6.62 10.21
C CYS A 85 5.34 -7.78 11.16
N LYS A 86 6.33 -8.26 11.91
CA LYS A 86 6.15 -9.30 12.95
C LYS A 86 5.10 -8.90 14.00
N ASN A 87 5.16 -7.67 14.51
CA ASN A 87 4.22 -7.19 15.52
C ASN A 87 2.79 -7.01 15.00
N ASN A 88 2.61 -6.86 13.68
CA ASN A 88 1.31 -6.65 13.05
C ASN A 88 0.82 -7.87 12.26
N GLY A 89 1.48 -9.03 12.36
CA GLY A 89 1.10 -10.25 11.64
C GLY A 89 1.19 -10.11 10.12
N ILE A 90 2.11 -9.28 9.62
CA ILE A 90 2.33 -9.05 8.18
C ILE A 90 3.44 -9.99 7.72
N ASP A 91 3.12 -10.91 6.82
CA ASP A 91 4.05 -11.84 6.19
C ASP A 91 3.62 -12.18 4.75
N LYS A 92 4.36 -13.07 4.08
CA LYS A 92 4.11 -13.45 2.68
C LYS A 92 2.77 -14.15 2.46
N GLU A 93 2.19 -14.76 3.47
CA GLU A 93 0.92 -15.49 3.39
C GLU A 93 -0.26 -14.57 3.73
N THR A 94 -0.05 -13.57 4.60
CA THR A 94 -1.12 -12.66 5.05
C THR A 94 -1.31 -11.43 4.18
N VAL A 95 -0.29 -11.01 3.42
CA VAL A 95 -0.40 -9.88 2.50
C VAL A 95 -1.36 -10.17 1.34
N ALA A 96 -1.89 -9.12 0.70
CA ALA A 96 -2.81 -9.25 -0.41
C ALA A 96 -2.17 -9.96 -1.63
N PRO A 97 -2.97 -10.63 -2.49
CA PRO A 97 -2.44 -11.40 -3.62
C PRO A 97 -1.51 -10.63 -4.57
N ILE A 98 -1.66 -9.31 -4.71
CA ILE A 98 -0.77 -8.48 -5.54
C ILE A 98 0.65 -8.36 -4.98
N ILE A 99 0.78 -8.40 -3.64
CA ILE A 99 2.06 -8.40 -2.93
C ILE A 99 2.67 -9.80 -2.95
N GLN A 100 1.86 -10.85 -2.83
CA GLN A 100 2.33 -12.24 -2.91
C GLN A 100 3.05 -12.54 -4.23
N LYS A 101 2.58 -11.94 -5.33
CA LYS A 101 3.17 -12.07 -6.69
C LYS A 101 4.55 -11.42 -6.86
N GLN A 102 5.05 -10.74 -5.84
CA GLN A 102 6.36 -10.06 -5.87
C GLN A 102 7.49 -10.96 -5.36
N PHE A 103 7.18 -12.20 -4.97
CA PHE A 103 8.12 -13.19 -4.44
C PHE A 103 8.27 -14.40 -5.36
#